data_AF-A0A847P5T0-F1
#
_entry.id   AF-A0A847P5T0-F1
#
_cell.length_a   1.000
_cell.length_b   1.000
_cell.length_c   1.000
_cell.angle_alpha   90.00
_cell.angle_beta   90.00
_cell.angle_gamma   90.00
#
_symmetry.space_group_name_H-M   'P 1'
#
loop_
_entity.id
_entity.type
_entity.pdbx_description
1 polymer ?
#
loop_
_entity_poly.entity_id
_entity_poly.type
_entity_poly.pdbx_seq_one_letter_code
_entity_poly.pdbx_strand_id
1 'polypeptide(L)'
;MSSLYYKYWGKADKNDSEKYYHLLVYHSLDVAAVGSVWLSKNKFFVESISSELRLSVKAFCEWFLFFLSLHDLGKFSVRFQNLIAELLRKLQGIESDLKYDGEKLRHDQLGWELYYKYLLAKFHDDCFKETDATNFANFINVFAFCFFGHHGVPPQLDSSPGVDLFSACEIEAASAFFQEMKRLFLSGESIDEIRKIIQLSRKERRSILDHFKKYSWHIAGLVTICDWIGSGETFKYNSEESDLRIYYENALKVAEEAVIKAEITSSKVSSVSGFAHLFPDYVNTPTPLQKICNEIDIPDGPQLWILEDVTGSGKTEAAMTLVSRILSSGGGEGCFIALPTMATSNAMYERMASVYNLLFDQNEKPSLVLSHGSRHLSETFRNSYRDTYVNLPDDIEETDEERQEGIVHCAQWLADSSKKSLLADCGVGTVDQILLAGLPVRYQDLRIFGMCRKVIVIDEVHAYDAYMLRLLENILSYQASIGSSIILLSATLPQKVRKRLAESFTKGLGVEQFSLERREFPLITVVGKQTVFEKPSETRKELNRSVKV
;
A
#
# COMPACT_ATOMS: atom_id res chain seq x y z
N MET A 1 -40.06 12.30 -0.17
CA MET A 1 -39.80 10.94 -0.67
C MET A 1 -38.42 10.55 -0.16
N SER A 2 -38.24 9.32 0.30
CA SER A 2 -36.90 8.79 0.58
C SER A 2 -36.04 8.89 -0.69
N SER A 3 -34.78 9.30 -0.53
CA SER A 3 -33.84 9.38 -1.65
C SER A 3 -33.56 7.98 -2.20
N LEU A 4 -33.48 7.84 -3.54
CA LEU A 4 -33.34 6.54 -4.20
C LEU A 4 -32.12 5.72 -3.74
N TYR A 5 -31.05 6.39 -3.30
CA TYR A 5 -29.83 5.71 -2.87
C TYR A 5 -29.97 4.91 -1.57
N TYR A 6 -31.02 5.12 -0.76
CA TYR A 6 -31.27 4.28 0.43
C TYR A 6 -31.85 2.89 0.08
N LYS A 7 -32.18 2.64 -1.19
CA LYS A 7 -32.74 1.36 -1.66
C LYS A 7 -31.68 0.32 -2.05
N TYR A 8 -30.43 0.53 -1.64
CA TYR A 8 -29.30 -0.31 -2.02
C TYR A 8 -28.59 -0.78 -0.76
N TRP A 9 -28.37 -2.10 -0.65
CA TRP A 9 -27.59 -2.69 0.44
C TRP A 9 -26.12 -2.77 0.06
N GLY A 10 -25.23 -2.58 1.04
CA GLY A 10 -23.77 -2.72 0.88
C GLY A 10 -23.20 -3.96 1.55
N LYS A 11 -23.81 -4.40 2.67
CA LYS A 11 -23.49 -5.63 3.42
C LYS A 11 -24.79 -6.29 3.92
N ALA A 12 -24.79 -7.60 4.12
CA ALA A 12 -25.93 -8.34 4.69
C ALA A 12 -25.44 -9.57 5.46
N ASP A 13 -26.18 -9.94 6.52
CA ASP A 13 -25.89 -11.11 7.34
C ASP A 13 -26.21 -12.41 6.58
N LYS A 14 -25.43 -13.48 6.82
CA LYS A 14 -25.58 -14.77 6.14
C LYS A 14 -26.81 -15.56 6.57
N ASN A 15 -27.21 -15.44 7.83
CA ASN A 15 -28.22 -16.29 8.44
C ASN A 15 -29.60 -15.63 8.44
N ASP A 16 -29.66 -14.30 8.38
CA ASP A 16 -30.91 -13.54 8.37
C ASP A 16 -30.73 -12.22 7.59
N SER A 17 -30.39 -12.34 6.30
CA SER A 17 -30.12 -11.20 5.40
C SER A 17 -31.32 -10.25 5.26
N GLU A 18 -32.55 -10.76 5.36
CA GLU A 18 -33.75 -9.93 5.27
C GLU A 18 -33.88 -8.98 6.46
N LYS A 19 -33.40 -9.39 7.64
CA LYS A 19 -33.54 -8.63 8.88
C LYS A 19 -32.30 -7.83 9.25
N TYR A 20 -31.11 -8.30 8.87
CA TYR A 20 -29.84 -7.68 9.22
C TYR A 20 -29.02 -7.37 7.96
N TYR A 21 -29.19 -6.16 7.46
CA TYR A 21 -28.39 -5.62 6.37
C TYR A 21 -27.97 -4.19 6.64
N HIS A 22 -26.90 -3.78 5.95
CA HIS A 22 -26.34 -2.46 6.02
C HIS A 22 -26.54 -1.73 4.70
N LEU A 23 -27.09 -0.51 4.75
CA LEU A 23 -27.27 0.29 3.54
C LEU A 23 -25.91 0.67 2.93
N LEU A 24 -25.85 0.66 1.60
CA LEU A 24 -24.64 0.94 0.82
C LEU A 24 -24.04 2.31 1.15
N VAL A 25 -24.91 3.30 1.33
CA VAL A 25 -24.49 4.67 1.66
C VAL A 25 -23.78 4.75 3.01
N TYR A 26 -24.15 3.90 3.96
CA TYR A 26 -23.53 3.90 5.28
C TYR A 26 -22.20 3.16 5.28
N HIS A 27 -22.10 2.01 4.60
CA HIS A 27 -20.82 1.34 4.39
C HIS A 27 -19.80 2.29 3.73
N SER A 28 -20.26 3.02 2.72
CA SER A 28 -19.43 4.03 2.04
C SER A 28 -18.92 5.14 2.98
N LEU A 29 -19.76 5.58 3.93
CA LEU A 29 -19.40 6.58 4.93
C LEU A 29 -18.53 6.01 6.05
N ASP A 30 -18.71 4.75 6.43
CA ASP A 30 -17.87 4.06 7.42
C ASP A 30 -16.44 3.93 6.89
N VAL A 31 -16.28 3.51 5.64
CA VAL A 31 -14.98 3.44 4.95
C VAL A 31 -14.35 4.83 4.82
N ALA A 32 -15.13 5.86 4.45
CA ALA A 32 -14.65 7.24 4.44
C ALA A 32 -14.23 7.73 5.84
N ALA A 33 -14.96 7.37 6.89
CA ALA A 33 -14.65 7.75 8.27
C ALA A 33 -13.33 7.12 8.73
N VAL A 34 -13.10 5.84 8.41
CA VAL A 34 -11.80 5.18 8.61
C VAL A 34 -10.68 5.93 7.90
N GLY A 35 -10.87 6.27 6.63
CA GLY A 35 -9.90 7.06 5.86
C GLY A 35 -9.61 8.41 6.52
N SER A 36 -10.64 9.12 6.99
CA SER A 36 -10.51 10.42 7.66
C SER A 36 -9.69 10.32 8.94
N VAL A 37 -10.01 9.34 9.79
CA VAL A 37 -9.26 9.09 11.03
C VAL A 37 -7.80 8.72 10.70
N TRP A 38 -7.58 7.82 9.74
CA TRP A 38 -6.23 7.41 9.36
C TRP A 38 -5.39 8.58 8.84
N LEU A 39 -5.93 9.40 7.92
CA LEU A 39 -5.24 10.60 7.40
C LEU A 39 -4.87 11.58 8.51
N SER A 40 -5.75 11.77 9.50
CA SER A 40 -5.51 12.68 10.63
C SER A 40 -4.34 12.24 11.51
N LYS A 41 -4.08 10.94 11.60
CA LYS A 41 -3.01 10.33 12.39
C LYS A 41 -1.69 10.24 11.61
N ASN A 42 -1.72 10.29 10.28
CA ASN A 42 -0.55 10.07 9.41
C ASN A 42 -0.13 11.34 8.64
N LYS A 43 0.10 12.43 9.38
CA LYS A 43 0.37 13.77 8.79
C LYS A 43 1.49 13.79 7.77
N PHE A 44 2.60 13.12 8.03
CA PHE A 44 3.74 13.11 7.11
C PHE A 44 3.39 12.46 5.77
N PHE A 45 2.63 11.36 5.77
CA PHE A 45 2.16 10.71 4.54
C PHE A 45 1.32 11.69 3.72
N VAL A 46 0.39 12.37 4.39
CA VAL A 46 -0.51 13.37 3.78
C VAL A 46 0.27 14.56 3.22
N GLU A 47 1.21 15.12 3.99
CA GLU A 47 2.06 16.24 3.58
C GLU A 47 2.95 15.87 2.40
N SER A 48 3.53 14.66 2.40
CA SER A 48 4.37 14.16 1.31
C SER A 48 3.59 14.08 0.00
N ILE A 49 2.43 13.43 0.00
CA ILE A 49 1.64 13.25 -1.22
C ILE A 49 1.02 14.57 -1.67
N SER A 50 0.45 15.37 -0.75
CA SER A 50 -0.16 16.66 -1.11
C SER A 50 0.85 17.62 -1.75
N SER A 51 2.09 17.66 -1.23
CA SER A 51 3.19 18.44 -1.81
C SER A 51 3.52 18.02 -3.25
N GLU A 52 3.66 16.71 -3.48
CA GLU A 52 3.95 16.13 -4.80
C GLU A 52 2.82 16.38 -5.82
N LEU A 53 1.57 16.41 -5.34
CA LEU A 53 0.39 16.73 -6.15
C LEU A 53 0.13 18.22 -6.32
N ARG A 54 0.89 19.10 -5.63
CA ARG A 54 0.67 20.55 -5.55
C ARG A 54 -0.74 20.92 -5.08
N LEU A 55 -1.28 20.13 -4.17
CA LEU A 55 -2.54 20.38 -3.49
C LEU A 55 -2.26 20.81 -2.06
N SER A 56 -3.14 21.63 -1.48
CA SER A 56 -3.16 21.79 -0.04
C SER A 56 -3.48 20.46 0.65
N VAL A 57 -3.00 20.28 1.88
CA VAL A 57 -3.34 19.11 2.71
C VAL A 57 -4.85 18.93 2.81
N LYS A 58 -5.58 20.04 2.98
CA LYS A 58 -7.06 20.06 2.99
C LYS A 58 -7.63 19.52 1.68
N ALA A 59 -7.20 20.06 0.54
CA ALA A 59 -7.71 19.64 -0.76
C ALA A 59 -7.43 18.17 -1.04
N PHE A 60 -6.22 17.69 -0.75
CA PHE A 60 -5.89 16.28 -0.90
C PHE A 60 -6.80 15.37 -0.04
N CYS A 61 -6.98 15.70 1.24
CA CYS A 61 -7.87 14.93 2.12
C CYS A 61 -9.32 14.94 1.64
N GLU A 62 -9.85 16.10 1.26
CA GLU A 62 -11.23 16.22 0.73
C GLU A 62 -11.43 15.38 -0.53
N TRP A 63 -10.49 15.44 -1.48
CA TRP A 63 -10.54 14.62 -2.70
C TRP A 63 -10.38 13.13 -2.43
N PHE A 64 -9.48 12.76 -1.52
CA PHE A 64 -9.31 11.38 -1.10
C PHE A 64 -10.61 10.83 -0.48
N LEU A 65 -11.20 11.55 0.48
CA LEU A 65 -12.43 11.11 1.16
C LEU A 65 -13.63 11.05 0.22
N PHE A 66 -13.73 12.02 -0.70
CA PHE A 66 -14.75 12.01 -1.73
C PHE A 66 -14.69 10.74 -2.57
N PHE A 67 -13.53 10.40 -3.15
CA PHE A 67 -13.42 9.16 -3.93
C PHE A 67 -13.49 7.90 -3.08
N LEU A 68 -13.02 7.94 -1.83
CA LEU A 68 -13.15 6.81 -0.90
C LEU A 68 -14.61 6.48 -0.61
N SER A 69 -15.45 7.49 -0.46
CA SER A 69 -16.90 7.30 -0.30
C SER A 69 -17.58 6.72 -1.56
N LEU A 70 -16.87 6.65 -2.69
CA LEU A 70 -17.36 6.12 -3.95
C LEU A 70 -16.71 4.78 -4.34
N HIS A 71 -15.81 4.20 -3.51
CA HIS A 71 -15.09 2.96 -3.85
C HIS A 71 -16.04 1.83 -4.29
N ASP A 72 -17.20 1.75 -3.65
CA ASP A 72 -18.22 0.71 -3.81
C ASP A 72 -19.37 1.12 -4.75
N LEU A 73 -19.18 2.14 -5.59
CA LEU A 73 -20.24 2.69 -6.46
C LEU A 73 -20.88 1.62 -7.38
N GLY A 74 -20.17 0.57 -7.77
CA GLY A 74 -20.75 -0.49 -8.61
C GLY A 74 -21.78 -1.36 -7.90
N LYS A 75 -21.88 -1.29 -6.56
CA LYS A 75 -22.94 -1.96 -5.81
C LYS A 75 -24.33 -1.37 -6.05
N PHE A 76 -24.42 -0.19 -6.67
CA PHE A 76 -25.68 0.30 -7.24
C PHE A 76 -26.18 -0.56 -8.41
N SER A 77 -25.37 -1.48 -8.96
CA SER A 77 -25.84 -2.37 -10.01
C SER A 77 -26.91 -3.34 -9.50
N VAL A 78 -27.99 -3.51 -10.25
CA VAL A 78 -28.98 -4.56 -10.03
C VAL A 78 -28.33 -5.94 -10.03
N ARG A 79 -27.26 -6.18 -10.81
CA ARG A 79 -26.51 -7.44 -10.79
C ARG A 79 -25.99 -7.75 -9.39
N PHE A 80 -25.31 -6.78 -8.77
CA PHE A 80 -24.81 -6.92 -7.40
C PHE A 80 -25.96 -7.05 -6.39
N GLN A 81 -26.98 -6.19 -6.50
CA GLN A 81 -28.11 -6.23 -5.56
C GLN A 81 -28.88 -7.56 -5.63
N ASN A 82 -28.91 -8.20 -6.81
CA ASN A 82 -29.54 -9.49 -7.05
C ASN A 82 -28.77 -10.70 -6.46
N LEU A 83 -27.57 -10.49 -5.90
CA LEU A 83 -26.92 -11.51 -5.06
C LEU A 83 -27.82 -11.92 -3.88
N ILE A 84 -28.71 -11.02 -3.44
CA ILE A 84 -29.76 -11.29 -2.47
C ILE A 84 -31.11 -10.83 -3.05
N ALA A 85 -31.72 -11.69 -3.86
CA ALA A 85 -33.00 -11.42 -4.54
C ALA A 85 -34.13 -10.96 -3.58
N GLU A 86 -34.14 -11.48 -2.34
CA GLU A 86 -35.09 -11.05 -1.30
C GLU A 86 -34.92 -9.56 -0.92
N LEU A 87 -33.68 -9.11 -0.73
CA LEU A 87 -33.37 -7.71 -0.46
C LEU A 87 -33.63 -6.82 -1.67
N LEU A 88 -33.34 -7.32 -2.89
CA LEU A 88 -33.67 -6.61 -4.12
C LEU A 88 -35.19 -6.34 -4.19
N ARG A 89 -36.02 -7.36 -3.94
CA ARG A 89 -37.48 -7.19 -3.87
C ARG A 89 -37.91 -6.26 -2.76
N LYS A 90 -37.35 -6.42 -1.55
CA LYS A 90 -37.71 -5.62 -0.38
C LYS A 90 -37.38 -4.13 -0.56
N LEU A 91 -36.19 -3.81 -1.06
CA LEU A 91 -35.69 -2.43 -1.14
C LEU A 91 -36.11 -1.73 -2.43
N GLN A 92 -36.16 -2.45 -3.54
CA GLN A 92 -36.37 -1.87 -4.87
C GLN A 92 -37.71 -2.27 -5.51
N GLY A 93 -38.36 -3.32 -5.01
CA GLY A 93 -39.64 -3.80 -5.55
C GLY A 93 -39.50 -4.48 -6.92
N ILE A 94 -38.32 -4.99 -7.25
CA ILE A 94 -38.04 -5.62 -8.54
C ILE A 94 -37.51 -7.05 -8.37
N GLU A 95 -37.74 -7.86 -9.39
CA GLU A 95 -37.10 -9.17 -9.60
C GLU A 95 -36.22 -9.07 -10.86
N SER A 96 -35.10 -9.79 -10.89
CA SER A 96 -34.14 -9.73 -11.98
C SER A 96 -33.49 -11.09 -12.20
N ASP A 97 -33.26 -11.44 -13.47
CA ASP A 97 -32.46 -12.61 -13.87
C ASP A 97 -31.00 -12.24 -14.19
N LEU A 98 -30.65 -10.96 -14.04
CA LEU A 98 -29.28 -10.50 -14.28
C LEU A 98 -28.34 -11.09 -13.22
N LYS A 99 -27.29 -11.77 -13.69
CA LYS A 99 -26.26 -12.35 -12.85
C LYS A 99 -25.11 -11.38 -12.61
N TYR A 100 -24.61 -11.38 -11.39
CA TYR A 100 -23.30 -10.82 -11.07
C TYR A 100 -22.22 -11.80 -11.52
N ASP A 101 -21.09 -11.28 -12.01
CA ASP A 101 -19.93 -12.04 -12.47
C ASP A 101 -18.72 -11.41 -11.78
N GLY A 102 -18.24 -12.01 -10.68
CA GLY A 102 -17.12 -11.48 -9.91
C GLY A 102 -15.75 -11.77 -10.50
N GLU A 103 -15.66 -12.38 -11.68
CA GLU A 103 -14.40 -12.48 -12.40
C GLU A 103 -14.23 -11.33 -13.40
N LYS A 104 -15.28 -11.03 -14.17
CA LYS A 104 -15.23 -10.09 -15.30
C LYS A 104 -15.95 -8.77 -15.04
N LEU A 105 -16.97 -8.78 -14.20
CA LEU A 105 -17.83 -7.63 -13.89
C LEU A 105 -17.98 -7.43 -12.38
N ARG A 106 -16.85 -7.52 -11.67
CA ARG A 106 -16.77 -7.14 -10.25
C ARG A 106 -17.35 -5.76 -10.02
N HIS A 107 -17.86 -5.53 -8.81
CA HIS A 107 -18.44 -4.25 -8.43
C HIS A 107 -17.44 -3.08 -8.50
N ASP A 108 -16.14 -3.30 -8.39
CA ASP A 108 -15.14 -2.25 -8.59
C ASP A 108 -15.01 -1.86 -10.09
N GLN A 109 -15.03 -2.84 -11.00
CA GLN A 109 -15.17 -2.61 -12.44
C GLN A 109 -16.51 -1.94 -12.79
N LEU A 110 -17.63 -2.40 -12.23
CA LEU A 110 -18.94 -1.77 -12.43
C LEU A 110 -18.96 -0.33 -11.90
N GLY A 111 -18.28 -0.06 -10.79
CA GLY A 111 -18.12 1.29 -10.23
C GLY A 111 -17.39 2.21 -11.20
N TRP A 112 -16.30 1.73 -11.80
CA TRP A 112 -15.59 2.44 -12.87
C TRP A 112 -16.49 2.72 -14.07
N GLU A 113 -17.21 1.72 -14.57
CA GLU A 113 -18.12 1.87 -15.72
C GLU A 113 -19.23 2.89 -15.43
N LEU A 114 -19.83 2.83 -14.23
CA LEU A 114 -20.89 3.76 -13.82
C LEU A 114 -20.37 5.20 -13.72
N TYR A 115 -19.21 5.38 -13.10
CA TYR A 115 -18.53 6.67 -12.98
C TYR A 115 -18.15 7.24 -14.35
N TYR A 116 -17.40 6.49 -15.14
CA TYR A 116 -16.78 6.95 -16.37
C TYR A 116 -17.83 7.27 -17.45
N LYS A 117 -18.83 6.40 -17.63
CA LYS A 117 -19.85 6.57 -18.68
C LYS A 117 -20.93 7.59 -18.32
N TYR A 118 -21.35 7.67 -17.04
CA TYR A 118 -22.58 8.40 -16.68
C TYR A 118 -22.37 9.58 -15.72
N LEU A 119 -21.27 9.62 -14.96
CA LEU A 119 -21.04 10.67 -13.94
C LEU A 119 -19.93 11.64 -14.31
N LEU A 120 -18.87 11.19 -15.00
CA LEU A 120 -17.68 12.00 -15.30
C LEU A 120 -18.02 13.28 -16.09
N ALA A 121 -18.83 13.15 -17.15
CA ALA A 121 -19.24 14.30 -17.97
C ALA A 121 -20.09 15.30 -17.18
N LYS A 122 -21.06 14.81 -16.39
CA LYS A 122 -21.87 15.66 -15.51
C LYS A 122 -21.01 16.36 -14.47
N PHE A 123 -20.00 15.67 -13.93
CA PHE A 123 -19.09 16.27 -12.96
C PHE A 123 -18.24 17.38 -13.58
N HIS A 124 -17.77 17.19 -14.81
CA HIS A 124 -17.11 18.24 -15.58
C HIS A 124 -18.04 19.44 -15.81
N ASP A 125 -19.27 19.21 -16.28
CA ASP A 125 -20.22 20.29 -16.55
C ASP A 125 -20.63 21.08 -15.29
N ASP A 126 -20.77 20.39 -14.15
CA ASP A 126 -21.15 20.99 -12.87
C ASP A 126 -20.03 21.83 -12.26
N CYS A 127 -18.77 21.38 -12.39
CA CYS A 127 -17.69 21.87 -11.56
C CYS A 127 -16.43 22.28 -12.33
N PHE A 128 -16.29 22.00 -13.62
CA PHE A 128 -15.04 22.22 -14.36
C PHE A 128 -15.28 22.69 -15.80
N LYS A 129 -16.47 23.21 -16.10
CA LYS A 129 -16.92 23.56 -17.46
C LYS A 129 -16.01 24.55 -18.19
N GLU A 130 -15.28 25.37 -17.45
CA GLU A 130 -14.28 26.31 -17.94
C GLU A 130 -12.94 25.66 -18.33
N THR A 131 -12.74 24.40 -17.98
CA THR A 131 -11.52 23.63 -18.28
C THR A 131 -11.72 22.69 -19.46
N ASP A 132 -10.62 22.32 -20.12
CA ASP A 132 -10.66 21.31 -21.18
C ASP A 132 -11.04 19.93 -20.60
N ALA A 133 -12.11 19.33 -21.14
CA ALA A 133 -12.68 18.08 -20.65
C ALA A 133 -11.68 16.91 -20.70
N THR A 134 -10.80 16.87 -21.71
CA THR A 134 -9.78 15.81 -21.83
C THR A 134 -8.73 15.94 -20.73
N ASN A 135 -8.29 17.16 -20.45
CA ASN A 135 -7.34 17.44 -19.39
C ASN A 135 -7.93 17.16 -18.00
N PHE A 136 -9.20 17.51 -17.78
CA PHE A 136 -9.94 17.14 -16.57
C PHE A 136 -9.99 15.62 -16.39
N ALA A 137 -10.50 14.89 -17.40
CA ALA A 137 -10.63 13.43 -17.36
C ALA A 137 -9.28 12.75 -17.07
N ASN A 138 -8.21 13.17 -17.75
CA ASN A 138 -6.86 12.62 -17.54
C ASN A 138 -6.33 12.81 -16.11
N PHE A 139 -6.73 13.89 -15.43
CA PHE A 139 -6.31 14.16 -14.05
C PHE A 139 -7.18 13.43 -13.04
N ILE A 140 -8.50 13.61 -13.15
CA ILE A 140 -9.44 13.11 -12.17
C ILE A 140 -9.53 11.58 -12.19
N ASN A 141 -9.35 10.95 -13.36
CA ASN A 141 -9.38 9.49 -13.46
C ASN A 141 -8.22 8.84 -12.71
N VAL A 142 -7.09 9.53 -12.48
CA VAL A 142 -6.01 8.96 -11.65
C VAL A 142 -6.49 8.74 -10.22
N PHE A 143 -7.30 9.64 -9.66
CA PHE A 143 -8.01 9.37 -8.41
C PHE A 143 -8.91 8.16 -8.61
N ALA A 144 -9.91 8.23 -9.49
CA ALA A 144 -10.91 7.17 -9.68
C ALA A 144 -10.29 5.76 -9.80
N PHE A 145 -9.23 5.60 -10.60
CA PHE A 145 -8.51 4.32 -10.76
C PHE A 145 -7.98 3.73 -9.44
N CYS A 146 -7.54 4.58 -8.50
CA CYS A 146 -7.04 4.12 -7.20
C CYS A 146 -8.17 3.52 -6.34
N PHE A 147 -9.39 4.06 -6.45
CA PHE A 147 -10.51 3.68 -5.58
C PHE A 147 -11.35 2.55 -6.17
N PHE A 148 -11.46 2.48 -7.50
CA PHE A 148 -12.13 1.38 -8.22
C PHE A 148 -11.23 0.15 -8.45
N GLY A 149 -10.05 0.10 -7.83
CA GLY A 149 -9.14 -1.06 -7.85
C GLY A 149 -8.97 -1.74 -6.48
N HIS A 150 -9.84 -1.44 -5.51
CA HIS A 150 -9.68 -1.80 -4.09
C HIS A 150 -9.77 -3.31 -3.79
N HIS A 151 -10.09 -4.15 -4.78
CA HIS A 151 -9.96 -5.62 -4.68
C HIS A 151 -8.59 -6.16 -5.09
N GLY A 152 -7.61 -5.26 -5.24
CA GLY A 152 -6.22 -5.58 -5.50
C GLY A 152 -5.89 -5.74 -6.98
N VAL A 153 -6.79 -5.40 -7.90
CA VAL A 153 -6.55 -5.33 -9.35
C VAL A 153 -7.24 -4.08 -9.89
N PRO A 154 -6.52 -3.16 -10.58
CA PRO A 154 -7.14 -1.98 -11.20
C PRO A 154 -8.21 -2.36 -12.25
N PRO A 155 -9.23 -1.51 -12.44
CA PRO A 155 -10.24 -1.75 -13.45
C PRO A 155 -9.65 -1.66 -14.86
N GLN A 156 -10.26 -2.37 -15.81
CA GLN A 156 -9.95 -2.25 -17.22
C GLN A 156 -10.61 -1.00 -17.80
N LEU A 157 -9.87 -0.25 -18.62
CA LEU A 157 -10.32 1.01 -19.21
C LEU A 157 -11.56 0.87 -20.11
N ASP A 158 -11.75 -0.30 -20.74
CA ASP A 158 -12.85 -0.57 -21.66
C ASP A 158 -13.24 -2.06 -21.58
N SER A 159 -13.93 -2.47 -20.51
CA SER A 159 -14.31 -3.87 -20.30
C SER A 159 -15.57 -4.29 -21.07
N SER A 160 -16.37 -3.32 -21.54
CA SER A 160 -17.65 -3.57 -22.22
C SER A 160 -18.04 -2.40 -23.13
N PRO A 161 -17.35 -2.22 -24.27
CA PRO A 161 -17.67 -1.17 -25.23
C PRO A 161 -19.07 -1.38 -25.83
N GLY A 162 -19.91 -0.34 -25.77
CA GLY A 162 -21.23 -0.34 -26.41
C GLY A 162 -22.33 -1.13 -25.69
N VAL A 163 -22.08 -1.65 -24.47
CA VAL A 163 -23.09 -2.32 -23.65
C VAL A 163 -23.56 -1.37 -22.55
N ASP A 164 -24.86 -1.10 -22.50
CA ASP A 164 -25.51 -0.43 -21.38
C ASP A 164 -25.69 -1.44 -20.24
N LEU A 165 -24.87 -1.29 -19.20
CA LEU A 165 -24.86 -2.18 -18.04
C LEU A 165 -25.90 -1.77 -16.98
N PHE A 166 -26.42 -0.55 -17.04
CA PHE A 166 -27.24 0.04 -15.98
C PHE A 166 -28.55 0.60 -16.52
N SER A 167 -29.62 0.43 -15.75
CA SER A 167 -30.90 1.09 -15.97
C SER A 167 -30.87 2.55 -15.55
N ALA A 168 -31.87 3.33 -15.98
CA ALA A 168 -32.02 4.72 -15.60
C ALA A 168 -32.15 4.92 -14.08
N CYS A 169 -32.79 3.98 -13.37
CA CYS A 169 -32.97 4.04 -11.91
C CYS A 169 -31.64 3.89 -11.16
N GLU A 170 -30.78 2.96 -11.61
CA GLU A 170 -29.44 2.76 -11.04
C GLU A 170 -28.57 4.00 -11.24
N ILE A 171 -28.60 4.57 -12.46
CA ILE A 171 -27.87 5.80 -12.79
C ILE A 171 -28.37 6.99 -11.96
N GLU A 172 -29.69 7.13 -11.78
CA GLU A 172 -30.28 8.20 -10.98
C GLU A 172 -29.89 8.08 -9.50
N ALA A 173 -29.98 6.88 -8.92
CA ALA A 173 -29.61 6.64 -7.54
C ALA A 173 -28.12 6.90 -7.29
N ALA A 174 -27.24 6.38 -8.15
CA ALA A 174 -25.80 6.62 -8.07
C ALA A 174 -25.45 8.09 -8.28
N SER A 175 -26.11 8.78 -9.22
CA SER A 175 -25.92 10.21 -9.46
C SER A 175 -26.36 11.04 -8.26
N ALA A 176 -27.48 10.70 -7.60
CA ALA A 176 -27.92 11.39 -6.40
C ALA A 176 -26.94 11.18 -5.24
N PHE A 177 -26.47 9.94 -5.04
CA PHE A 177 -25.45 9.63 -4.03
C PHE A 177 -24.13 10.38 -4.28
N PHE A 178 -23.65 10.39 -5.52
CA PHE A 178 -22.44 11.12 -5.92
C PHE A 178 -22.52 12.62 -5.56
N GLN A 179 -23.68 13.24 -5.78
CA GLN A 179 -23.89 14.66 -5.46
C GLN A 179 -23.91 14.91 -3.94
N GLU A 180 -24.49 13.99 -3.15
CA GLU A 180 -24.43 14.08 -1.68
C GLU A 180 -22.99 13.90 -1.16
N MET A 181 -22.22 12.96 -1.71
CA MET A 181 -20.80 12.79 -1.33
C MET A 181 -19.97 14.01 -1.73
N LYS A 182 -20.23 14.60 -2.91
CA LYS A 182 -19.60 15.85 -3.34
C LYS A 182 -19.89 16.97 -2.34
N ARG A 183 -21.14 17.13 -1.93
CA ARG A 183 -21.57 18.14 -0.96
C ARG A 183 -20.96 17.92 0.42
N LEU A 184 -20.80 16.67 0.84
CA LEU A 184 -20.28 16.32 2.15
C LEU A 184 -18.77 16.52 2.25
N PHE A 185 -18.02 16.17 1.20
CA PHE A 185 -16.55 16.11 1.25
C PHE A 185 -15.81 17.21 0.48
N LEU A 186 -16.36 17.76 -0.61
CA LEU A 186 -15.64 18.71 -1.44
C LEU A 186 -16.06 20.16 -1.18
N SER A 187 -15.11 20.98 -0.76
CA SER A 187 -15.27 22.43 -0.70
C SER A 187 -14.98 23.09 -2.06
N GLY A 188 -15.55 24.29 -2.27
CA GLY A 188 -15.28 25.09 -3.48
C GLY A 188 -13.79 25.41 -3.65
N GLU A 189 -13.08 25.63 -2.55
CA GLU A 189 -11.63 25.89 -2.54
C GLU A 189 -10.84 24.69 -3.10
N SER A 190 -11.16 23.47 -2.66
CA SER A 190 -10.49 22.24 -3.13
C SER A 190 -10.78 21.92 -4.59
N ILE A 191 -11.99 22.27 -5.07
CA ILE A 191 -12.34 22.20 -6.49
C ILE A 191 -11.51 23.21 -7.29
N ASP A 192 -11.38 24.45 -6.79
CA ASP A 192 -10.59 25.51 -7.43
C ASP A 192 -9.09 25.17 -7.54
N GLU A 193 -8.52 24.44 -6.57
CA GLU A 193 -7.15 23.97 -6.67
C GLU A 193 -6.94 23.01 -7.85
N ILE A 194 -7.81 22.01 -8.03
CA ILE A 194 -7.75 21.12 -9.19
C ILE A 194 -8.01 21.87 -10.50
N ARG A 195 -8.96 22.83 -10.53
CA ARG A 195 -9.20 23.68 -11.72
C ARG A 195 -7.92 24.38 -12.17
N LYS A 196 -7.18 24.97 -11.23
CA LYS A 196 -5.89 25.62 -11.50
C LYS A 196 -4.88 24.64 -12.07
N ILE A 197 -4.77 23.44 -11.50
CA ILE A 197 -3.86 22.39 -11.99
C ILE A 197 -4.21 21.99 -13.43
N ILE A 198 -5.49 21.78 -13.75
CA ILE A 198 -5.95 21.38 -15.09
C ILE A 198 -5.64 22.45 -16.15
N GLN A 199 -5.59 23.72 -15.74
CA GLN A 199 -5.29 24.86 -16.61
C GLN A 199 -3.79 25.15 -16.76
N LEU A 200 -2.91 24.46 -16.03
CA LEU A 200 -1.46 24.62 -16.17
C LEU A 200 -0.96 24.20 -17.56
N SER A 201 0.28 24.58 -17.88
CA SER A 201 0.93 24.16 -19.11
C SER A 201 1.02 22.63 -19.21
N ARG A 202 1.03 22.09 -20.44
CA ARG A 202 1.13 20.64 -20.67
C ARG A 202 2.32 20.00 -19.94
N LYS A 203 3.46 20.70 -19.88
CA LYS A 203 4.68 20.21 -19.21
C LYS A 203 4.46 20.07 -17.71
N GLU A 204 3.88 21.08 -17.07
CA GLU A 204 3.61 21.08 -15.63
C GLU A 204 2.55 20.05 -15.26
N ARG A 205 1.46 19.97 -16.02
CA ARG A 205 0.41 18.97 -15.79
C ARG A 205 0.94 17.56 -15.90
N ARG A 206 1.74 17.27 -16.93
CA ARG A 206 2.37 15.97 -17.09
C ARG A 206 3.29 15.64 -15.92
N SER A 207 4.08 16.61 -15.45
CA SER A 207 4.91 16.42 -14.26
C SER A 207 4.05 16.02 -13.05
N ILE A 208 2.98 16.76 -12.73
CA ILE A 208 2.12 16.44 -11.58
C ILE A 208 1.46 15.06 -11.74
N LEU A 209 0.95 14.74 -12.93
CA LEU A 209 0.37 13.43 -13.24
C LEU A 209 1.38 12.30 -13.06
N ASP A 210 2.63 12.49 -13.49
CA ASP A 210 3.68 11.49 -13.34
C ASP A 210 4.03 11.27 -11.85
N HIS A 211 3.99 12.31 -11.01
CA HIS A 211 4.12 12.14 -9.55
C HIS A 211 2.91 11.42 -8.96
N PHE A 212 1.70 11.79 -9.36
CA PHE A 212 0.49 11.13 -8.88
C PHE A 212 0.48 9.63 -9.21
N LYS A 213 0.83 9.25 -10.44
CA LYS A 213 0.95 7.84 -10.84
C LYS A 213 2.01 7.05 -10.06
N LYS A 214 3.00 7.71 -9.46
CA LYS A 214 3.95 7.02 -8.54
C LYS A 214 3.27 6.68 -7.22
N TYR A 215 2.43 7.57 -6.69
CA TYR A 215 1.74 7.38 -5.43
C TYR A 215 0.41 6.62 -5.54
N SER A 216 -0.12 6.42 -6.75
CA SER A 216 -1.42 5.76 -6.96
C SER A 216 -1.51 4.37 -6.32
N TRP A 217 -0.43 3.59 -6.35
CA TRP A 217 -0.39 2.26 -5.71
C TRP A 217 -0.46 2.33 -4.17
N HIS A 218 0.09 3.38 -3.56
CA HIS A 218 -0.02 3.59 -2.12
C HIS A 218 -1.43 4.00 -1.73
N ILE A 219 -2.04 4.89 -2.53
CA ILE A 219 -3.42 5.32 -2.34
C ILE A 219 -4.34 4.10 -2.47
N ALA A 220 -4.20 3.28 -3.53
CA ALA A 220 -4.98 2.06 -3.70
C ALA A 220 -4.83 1.09 -2.50
N GLY A 221 -3.61 0.87 -2.02
CA GLY A 221 -3.37 0.04 -0.84
C GLY A 221 -4.07 0.59 0.41
N LEU A 222 -4.05 1.91 0.61
CA LEU A 222 -4.78 2.55 1.71
C LEU A 222 -6.31 2.41 1.55
N VAL A 223 -6.84 2.55 0.33
CA VAL A 223 -8.28 2.33 0.06
C VAL A 223 -8.70 0.93 0.48
N THR A 224 -7.93 -0.09 0.07
CA THR A 224 -8.18 -1.48 0.43
C THR A 224 -8.19 -1.69 1.95
N ILE A 225 -7.25 -1.07 2.67
CA ILE A 225 -7.19 -1.11 4.14
C ILE A 225 -8.42 -0.44 4.76
N CYS A 226 -8.82 0.73 4.24
CA CYS A 226 -10.00 1.44 4.73
C CYS A 226 -11.28 0.61 4.55
N ASP A 227 -11.46 -0.03 3.38
CA ASP A 227 -12.63 -0.89 3.13
C ASP A 227 -12.66 -2.09 4.07
N TRP A 228 -11.51 -2.70 4.34
CA TRP A 228 -11.43 -3.83 5.27
C TRP A 228 -11.75 -3.48 6.71
N ILE A 229 -11.29 -2.32 7.19
CA ILE A 229 -11.61 -1.85 8.54
C ILE A 229 -13.08 -1.41 8.62
N GLY A 230 -13.58 -0.70 7.61
CA GLY A 230 -14.99 -0.30 7.51
C GLY A 230 -15.94 -1.50 7.40
N SER A 231 -15.47 -2.61 6.83
CA SER A 231 -16.17 -3.89 6.79
C SER A 231 -16.08 -4.72 8.07
N GLY A 232 -15.30 -4.26 9.07
CA GLY A 232 -15.06 -4.98 10.31
C GLY A 232 -16.24 -4.95 11.28
N GLU A 233 -16.24 -5.87 12.24
CA GLU A 233 -17.32 -6.04 13.23
C GLU A 233 -17.57 -4.82 14.14
N THR A 234 -16.64 -3.86 14.17
CA THR A 234 -16.79 -2.61 14.94
C THR A 234 -17.95 -1.77 14.39
N PHE A 235 -18.19 -1.82 13.07
CA PHE A 235 -19.30 -1.12 12.41
C PHE A 235 -20.55 -2.01 12.41
N LYS A 236 -21.59 -1.56 13.11
CA LYS A 236 -22.86 -2.29 13.20
C LYS A 236 -23.75 -1.99 12.00
N TYR A 237 -24.42 -3.02 11.51
CA TYR A 237 -25.36 -2.85 10.40
C TYR A 237 -26.51 -1.91 10.77
N ASN A 238 -26.64 -0.86 9.96
CA ASN A 238 -27.75 0.07 9.96
C ASN A 238 -28.57 -0.05 8.67
N SER A 239 -29.87 -0.36 8.82
CA SER A 239 -30.86 -0.46 7.75
C SER A 239 -31.87 0.70 7.76
N GLU A 240 -31.82 1.58 8.75
CA GLU A 240 -32.76 2.69 8.93
C GLU A 240 -32.24 3.97 8.28
N GLU A 241 -33.10 4.68 7.57
CA GLU A 241 -32.75 5.94 6.91
C GLU A 241 -32.49 7.06 7.94
N SER A 242 -31.39 7.77 7.75
CA SER A 242 -30.93 8.86 8.61
C SER A 242 -30.10 9.83 7.78
N ASP A 243 -30.01 11.07 8.24
CA ASP A 243 -29.19 12.10 7.58
C ASP A 243 -27.73 11.63 7.46
N LEU A 244 -27.19 11.70 6.24
CA LEU A 244 -25.85 11.19 5.93
C LEU A 244 -24.75 11.90 6.72
N ARG A 245 -24.92 13.19 7.02
CA ARG A 245 -23.94 13.96 7.81
C ARG A 245 -23.97 13.52 9.26
N ILE A 246 -25.15 13.38 9.84
CA ILE A 246 -25.32 12.88 11.22
C ILE A 246 -24.76 11.46 11.33
N TYR A 247 -25.02 10.60 10.34
CA TYR A 247 -24.43 9.26 10.31
C TYR A 247 -22.91 9.31 10.27
N TYR A 248 -22.33 10.09 9.35
CA TYR A 248 -20.88 10.23 9.20
C TYR A 248 -20.19 10.75 10.48
N GLU A 249 -20.78 11.73 11.17
CA GLU A 249 -20.26 12.24 12.44
C GLU A 249 -20.20 11.17 13.55
N ASN A 250 -21.13 10.22 13.53
CA ASN A 250 -21.11 9.08 14.44
C ASN A 250 -20.13 8.00 13.98
N ALA A 251 -20.07 7.72 12.67
CA ALA A 251 -19.12 6.79 12.07
C ALA A 251 -17.67 7.18 12.37
N LEU A 252 -17.34 8.48 12.43
CA LEU A 252 -16.01 8.96 12.83
C LEU A 252 -15.58 8.46 14.22
N LYS A 253 -16.51 8.41 15.19
CA LYS A 253 -16.21 7.92 16.55
C LYS A 253 -15.93 6.43 16.55
N VAL A 254 -16.70 5.67 15.78
CA VAL A 254 -16.52 4.23 15.60
C VAL A 254 -15.20 3.94 14.85
N ALA A 255 -14.89 4.75 13.85
CA ALA A 255 -13.65 4.67 13.08
C ALA A 255 -12.40 4.91 13.94
N GLU A 256 -12.44 5.81 14.93
CA GLU A 256 -11.34 6.00 15.89
C GLU A 256 -11.00 4.69 16.62
N GLU A 257 -12.01 4.00 17.14
CA GLU A 257 -11.83 2.70 17.82
C GLU A 257 -11.33 1.62 16.84
N ALA A 258 -11.91 1.57 15.64
CA ALA A 258 -11.58 0.57 14.62
C ALA A 258 -10.13 0.71 14.12
N VAL A 259 -9.66 1.95 13.85
CA VAL A 259 -8.29 2.21 13.42
C VAL A 259 -7.28 1.89 14.52
N ILE A 260 -7.60 2.20 15.79
CA ILE A 260 -6.73 1.83 16.92
C ILE A 260 -6.63 0.31 17.05
N LYS A 261 -7.76 -0.40 16.97
CA LYS A 261 -7.81 -1.87 17.06
C LYS A 261 -7.08 -2.56 15.90
N ALA A 262 -7.03 -1.92 14.73
CA ALA A 262 -6.35 -2.46 13.56
C ALA A 262 -4.82 -2.40 13.66
N GLU A 263 -4.26 -1.58 14.57
CA GLU A 263 -2.80 -1.43 14.79
C GLU A 263 -2.01 -1.07 13.50
N ILE A 264 -2.63 -0.29 12.61
CA ILE A 264 -2.08 0.11 11.30
C ILE A 264 -1.50 1.55 11.28
N THR A 265 -1.37 2.17 12.45
CA THR A 265 -0.73 3.48 12.60
C THR A 265 0.65 3.29 13.16
N SER A 266 1.65 3.91 12.56
CA SER A 266 3.04 3.69 12.96
C SER A 266 3.32 4.19 14.36
N SER A 267 4.07 3.37 15.10
CA SER A 267 4.58 3.73 16.42
C SER A 267 5.63 4.83 16.31
N LYS A 268 5.68 5.72 17.30
CA LYS A 268 6.68 6.78 17.31
C LYS A 268 8.09 6.22 17.47
N VAL A 269 8.96 6.55 16.52
CA VAL A 269 10.37 6.13 16.50
C VAL A 269 11.16 6.76 17.64
N SER A 270 12.10 5.99 18.20
CA SER A 270 13.00 6.45 19.27
C SER A 270 13.95 7.54 18.78
N SER A 271 14.18 8.54 19.63
CA SER A 271 15.26 9.52 19.43
C SER A 271 16.65 8.96 19.77
N VAL A 272 16.71 7.87 20.56
CA VAL A 272 17.95 7.19 20.91
C VAL A 272 18.23 6.10 19.89
N SER A 273 19.44 6.10 19.33
CA SER A 273 19.84 5.13 18.31
C SER A 273 21.28 4.67 18.46
N GLY A 274 21.64 3.70 17.63
CA GLY A 274 23.00 3.20 17.52
C GLY A 274 23.22 1.88 18.25
N PHE A 275 24.43 1.37 18.11
CA PHE A 275 24.79 0.00 18.49
C PHE A 275 24.65 -0.24 20.00
N ALA A 276 25.11 0.71 20.82
CA ALA A 276 25.05 0.62 22.27
C ALA A 276 23.62 0.53 22.81
N HIS A 277 22.68 1.19 22.15
CA HIS A 277 21.27 1.20 22.53
C HIS A 277 20.59 -0.14 22.20
N LEU A 278 20.84 -0.68 21.00
CA LEU A 278 20.24 -1.94 20.56
C LEU A 278 20.88 -3.18 21.18
N PHE A 279 22.20 -3.15 21.41
CA PHE A 279 23.00 -4.30 21.81
C PHE A 279 23.89 -3.96 23.01
N PRO A 280 23.29 -3.60 24.17
CA PRO A 280 24.04 -3.12 25.33
C PRO A 280 25.07 -4.14 25.85
N ASP A 281 24.75 -5.44 25.79
CA ASP A 281 25.65 -6.51 26.23
C ASP A 281 26.92 -6.64 25.39
N TYR A 282 26.91 -6.11 24.15
CA TYR A 282 28.01 -6.21 23.19
C TYR A 282 28.74 -4.87 22.98
N VAL A 283 28.36 -3.81 23.72
CA VAL A 283 28.84 -2.44 23.51
C VAL A 283 30.37 -2.29 23.58
N ASN A 284 31.03 -3.13 24.38
CA ASN A 284 32.48 -3.08 24.57
C ASN A 284 33.27 -3.87 23.52
N THR A 285 32.59 -4.64 22.67
CA THR A 285 33.23 -5.52 21.68
C THR A 285 32.52 -5.51 20.31
N PRO A 286 32.19 -4.35 19.72
CA PRO A 286 31.60 -4.32 18.38
C PRO A 286 32.62 -4.81 17.34
N THR A 287 32.13 -5.49 16.30
CA THR A 287 32.96 -5.83 15.13
C THR A 287 33.33 -4.58 14.34
N PRO A 288 34.39 -4.60 13.51
CA PRO A 288 34.77 -3.41 12.73
C PRO A 288 33.63 -2.87 11.86
N LEU A 289 32.85 -3.75 11.23
CA LEU A 289 31.67 -3.38 10.43
C LEU A 289 30.61 -2.67 11.29
N GLN A 290 30.28 -3.23 12.45
CA GLN A 290 29.30 -2.64 13.38
C GLN A 290 29.75 -1.26 13.87
N LYS A 291 31.04 -1.10 14.20
CA LYS A 291 31.62 0.19 14.60
C LYS A 291 31.50 1.23 13.49
N ILE A 292 31.85 0.87 12.25
CA ILE A 292 31.74 1.79 11.12
C ILE A 292 30.29 2.18 10.89
N CYS A 293 29.35 1.23 10.87
CA CYS A 293 27.91 1.51 10.72
C CYS A 293 27.34 2.37 11.85
N ASN A 294 27.94 2.34 13.04
CA ASN A 294 27.54 3.19 14.16
C ASN A 294 28.07 4.63 14.05
N GLU A 295 29.25 4.82 13.48
CA GLU A 295 29.96 6.11 13.44
C GLU A 295 29.73 6.89 12.15
N ILE A 296 29.40 6.22 11.05
CA ILE A 296 29.30 6.83 9.73
C ILE A 296 28.12 7.79 9.63
N ASP A 297 28.25 8.93 8.94
CA ASP A 297 27.12 9.84 8.79
C ASP A 297 25.97 9.19 7.99
N ILE A 298 24.73 9.46 8.41
CA ILE A 298 23.53 9.02 7.69
C ILE A 298 23.19 10.09 6.65
N PRO A 299 23.25 9.78 5.34
CA PRO A 299 22.83 10.71 4.30
C PRO A 299 21.37 11.16 4.47
N ASP A 300 21.10 12.40 4.08
CA ASP A 300 19.74 12.92 3.97
C ASP A 300 18.97 12.21 2.85
N GLY A 301 17.70 11.92 3.11
CA GLY A 301 16.80 11.33 2.13
C GLY A 301 17.04 9.84 1.88
N PRO A 302 16.57 9.31 0.73
CA PRO A 302 16.56 7.88 0.47
C PRO A 302 17.95 7.36 0.12
N GLN A 303 18.33 6.23 0.71
CA GLN A 303 19.68 5.70 0.66
C GLN A 303 19.71 4.18 0.46
N LEU A 304 20.68 3.73 -0.32
CA LEU A 304 21.03 2.32 -0.50
C LEU A 304 22.37 2.06 0.20
N TRP A 305 22.35 1.10 1.13
CA TRP A 305 23.55 0.56 1.76
C TRP A 305 23.82 -0.84 1.22
N ILE A 306 25.07 -1.15 0.91
CA ILE A 306 25.50 -2.50 0.56
C ILE A 306 26.64 -2.86 1.50
N LEU A 307 26.39 -3.84 2.39
CA LEU A 307 27.34 -4.31 3.38
C LEU A 307 27.92 -5.65 2.93
N GLU A 308 29.17 -5.65 2.48
CA GLU A 308 29.91 -6.82 2.05
C GLU A 308 30.92 -7.24 3.11
N ASP A 309 30.72 -8.40 3.74
CA ASP A 309 31.65 -8.98 4.71
C ASP A 309 31.36 -10.47 4.91
N VAL A 310 32.30 -11.23 5.45
CA VAL A 310 32.18 -12.68 5.65
C VAL A 310 30.99 -13.07 6.54
N THR A 311 30.48 -14.28 6.36
CA THR A 311 29.46 -14.85 7.27
C THR A 311 29.98 -14.90 8.71
N GLY A 312 29.13 -14.52 9.66
CA GLY A 312 29.50 -14.44 11.09
C GLY A 312 30.20 -13.14 11.50
N SER A 313 30.40 -12.17 10.59
CA SER A 313 31.01 -10.87 10.93
C SER A 313 30.08 -9.89 11.68
N GLY A 314 28.82 -10.26 11.89
CA GLY A 314 27.82 -9.41 12.54
C GLY A 314 27.14 -8.41 11.60
N LYS A 315 26.98 -8.76 10.31
CA LYS A 315 26.28 -7.93 9.29
C LYS A 315 24.86 -7.56 9.72
N THR A 316 24.13 -8.50 10.31
CA THR A 316 22.75 -8.26 10.78
C THR A 316 22.70 -7.17 11.84
N GLU A 317 23.54 -7.22 12.88
CA GLU A 317 23.61 -6.19 13.93
C GLU A 317 24.08 -4.84 13.38
N ALA A 318 25.01 -4.85 12.41
CA ALA A 318 25.42 -3.63 11.71
C ALA A 318 24.26 -3.02 10.91
N ALA A 319 23.46 -3.86 10.23
CA ALA A 319 22.26 -3.44 9.52
C ALA A 319 21.21 -2.87 10.48
N MET A 320 20.95 -3.55 11.60
CA MET A 320 20.00 -3.06 12.62
C MET A 320 20.45 -1.75 13.25
N THR A 321 21.76 -1.56 13.43
CA THR A 321 22.32 -0.28 13.86
C THR A 321 22.02 0.82 12.85
N LEU A 322 22.21 0.56 11.55
CA LEU A 322 21.83 1.51 10.50
C LEU A 322 20.33 1.77 10.47
N VAL A 323 19.48 0.73 10.57
CA VAL A 323 18.02 0.87 10.66
C VAL A 323 17.66 1.85 11.79
N SER A 324 18.14 1.61 13.01
CA SER A 324 17.86 2.49 14.15
C SER A 324 18.27 3.94 13.88
N ARG A 325 19.45 4.16 13.28
CA ARG A 325 19.94 5.52 12.98
C ARG A 325 19.16 6.21 11.86
N ILE A 326 18.80 5.48 10.80
CA ILE A 326 17.98 5.98 9.69
C ILE A 326 16.58 6.34 10.19
N LEU A 327 15.99 5.50 11.04
CA LEU A 327 14.69 5.78 11.65
C LEU A 327 14.76 7.04 12.52
N SER A 328 15.74 7.15 13.42
CA SER A 328 15.89 8.33 14.28
C SER A 328 16.20 9.63 13.53
N SER A 329 16.73 9.56 12.30
CA SER A 329 16.90 10.72 11.41
C SER A 329 15.66 11.03 10.56
N GLY A 330 14.53 10.35 10.79
CA GLY A 330 13.28 10.55 10.04
C GLY A 330 13.22 9.85 8.68
N GLY A 331 14.17 8.96 8.38
CA GLY A 331 14.25 8.21 7.12
C GLY A 331 13.26 7.04 6.99
N GLY A 332 12.41 6.82 7.99
CA GLY A 332 11.36 5.81 7.99
C GLY A 332 10.62 5.74 9.32
N GLU A 333 9.63 4.85 9.39
CA GLU A 333 8.76 4.61 10.56
C GLU A 333 8.77 3.15 11.02
N GLY A 334 9.60 2.32 10.39
CA GLY A 334 9.68 0.90 10.68
C GLY A 334 10.68 0.18 9.80
N CYS A 335 10.74 -1.14 9.89
CA CYS A 335 11.66 -1.93 9.06
C CYS A 335 11.10 -3.28 8.66
N PHE A 336 11.62 -3.83 7.58
CA PHE A 336 11.33 -5.20 7.16
C PHE A 336 12.64 -5.93 6.86
N ILE A 337 12.87 -7.07 7.51
CA ILE A 337 14.04 -7.92 7.25
C ILE A 337 13.61 -9.08 6.36
N ALA A 338 14.16 -9.11 5.16
CA ALA A 338 13.87 -10.07 4.10
C ALA A 338 15.02 -11.07 3.98
N LEU A 339 14.72 -12.36 4.17
CA LEU A 339 15.70 -13.44 4.23
C LEU A 339 15.48 -14.45 3.09
N PRO A 340 16.51 -15.21 2.69
CA PRO A 340 16.38 -16.15 1.56
C PRO A 340 15.47 -17.35 1.86
N THR A 341 15.36 -17.78 3.11
CA THR A 341 14.60 -18.99 3.48
C THR A 341 13.74 -18.79 4.74
N MET A 342 12.69 -19.61 4.88
CA MET A 342 11.84 -19.60 6.07
C MET A 342 12.61 -19.91 7.36
N ALA A 343 13.55 -20.87 7.32
CA ALA A 343 14.32 -21.26 8.50
C ALA A 343 15.17 -20.09 9.02
N THR A 344 15.79 -19.34 8.09
CA THR A 344 16.52 -18.11 8.44
C THR A 344 15.58 -17.03 8.98
N SER A 345 14.36 -16.89 8.43
CA SER A 345 13.37 -15.92 8.93
C SER A 345 12.93 -16.21 10.36
N ASN A 346 12.73 -17.47 10.75
CA ASN A 346 12.34 -17.84 12.11
C ASN A 346 13.42 -17.48 13.13
N ALA A 347 14.67 -17.88 12.85
CA ALA A 347 15.80 -17.55 13.70
C ALA A 347 16.00 -16.02 13.80
N MET A 348 15.78 -15.29 12.70
CA MET A 348 15.87 -13.83 12.72
C MET A 348 14.71 -13.18 13.48
N TYR A 349 13.51 -13.74 13.43
CA TYR A 349 12.38 -13.24 14.21
C TYR A 349 12.66 -13.30 15.71
N GLU A 350 13.18 -14.42 16.21
CA GLU A 350 13.54 -14.55 17.64
C GLU A 350 14.57 -13.50 18.06
N ARG A 351 15.58 -13.25 17.20
CA ARG A 351 16.59 -12.19 17.44
C ARG A 351 15.99 -10.79 17.38
N MET A 352 15.07 -10.55 16.45
CA MET A 352 14.40 -9.26 16.29
C MET A 352 13.45 -8.98 17.46
N ALA A 353 12.75 -10.00 17.96
CA ALA A 353 11.83 -9.91 19.08
C ALA A 353 12.51 -9.39 20.36
N SER A 354 13.82 -9.63 20.55
CA SER A 354 14.56 -9.11 21.69
C SER A 354 14.92 -7.62 21.60
N VAL A 355 14.92 -7.01 20.40
CA VAL A 355 15.46 -5.65 20.20
C VAL A 355 14.52 -4.68 19.49
N TYR A 356 13.48 -5.13 18.80
CA TYR A 356 12.65 -4.25 17.95
C TYR A 356 11.96 -3.12 18.73
N ASN A 357 11.54 -3.38 19.97
CA ASN A 357 10.93 -2.36 20.84
C ASN A 357 11.86 -1.16 21.09
N LEU A 358 13.18 -1.38 21.04
CA LEU A 358 14.18 -0.33 21.24
C LEU A 358 14.26 0.65 20.06
N LEU A 359 13.68 0.31 18.91
CA LEU A 359 13.56 1.22 17.76
C LEU A 359 12.50 2.31 17.97
N PHE A 360 11.65 2.17 18.98
CA PHE A 360 10.50 3.03 19.23
C PHE A 360 10.57 3.68 20.62
N ASP A 361 9.77 4.73 20.84
CA ASP A 361 9.66 5.40 22.13
C ASP A 361 9.06 4.45 23.20
N GLN A 362 9.46 4.60 24.47
CA GLN A 362 9.13 3.65 25.55
C GLN A 362 7.62 3.48 25.84
N ASN A 363 6.79 4.45 25.44
CA ASN A 363 5.34 4.43 25.66
C ASN A 363 4.56 3.84 24.47
N GLU A 364 5.25 3.52 23.38
CA GLU A 364 4.66 2.96 22.18
C GLU A 364 4.50 1.44 22.30
N LYS A 365 3.62 0.88 21.49
CA LYS A 365 3.39 -0.57 21.40
C LYS A 365 3.60 -1.03 19.96
N PRO A 366 4.85 -1.06 19.47
CA PRO A 366 5.12 -1.43 18.10
C PRO A 366 4.73 -2.88 17.83
N SER A 367 4.24 -3.11 16.61
CA SER A 367 3.90 -4.45 16.13
C SER A 367 5.13 -5.12 15.51
N LEU A 368 5.31 -6.42 15.82
CA LEU A 368 6.29 -7.28 15.18
C LEU A 368 5.59 -8.52 14.62
N VAL A 369 5.76 -8.78 13.31
CA VAL A 369 5.10 -9.89 12.63
C VAL A 369 6.10 -10.73 11.84
N LEU A 370 5.96 -12.06 11.96
CA LEU A 370 6.68 -13.03 11.14
C LEU A 370 5.83 -13.43 9.93
N SER A 371 6.40 -13.23 8.73
CA SER A 371 5.88 -13.76 7.49
C SER A 371 6.63 -15.02 7.10
N HIS A 372 5.96 -16.16 7.21
CA HIS A 372 6.40 -17.34 6.50
C HIS A 372 5.78 -17.30 5.10
N GLY A 373 6.60 -17.36 4.06
CA GLY A 373 6.10 -17.95 2.82
C GLY A 373 5.69 -19.38 3.19
N SER A 374 4.44 -19.79 3.01
CA SER A 374 4.10 -21.21 3.14
C SER A 374 4.77 -21.95 1.97
N ARG A 375 5.11 -23.25 2.10
CA ARG A 375 5.61 -24.06 0.95
C ARG A 375 4.71 -24.00 -0.30
N HIS A 376 3.44 -23.62 -0.14
CA HIS A 376 2.54 -23.33 -1.25
C HIS A 376 2.98 -22.15 -2.12
N LEU A 377 3.66 -21.13 -1.60
CA LEU A 377 4.17 -19.98 -2.36
C LEU A 377 5.42 -20.29 -3.22
N SER A 378 5.77 -21.55 -3.49
CA SER A 378 6.84 -21.90 -4.44
C SER A 378 6.32 -22.77 -5.58
N GLU A 379 5.54 -23.81 -5.27
CA GLU A 379 4.86 -24.63 -6.29
C GLU A 379 3.57 -23.97 -6.80
N THR A 380 2.71 -23.50 -5.90
CA THR A 380 1.54 -22.69 -6.29
C THR A 380 1.98 -21.34 -6.84
N PHE A 381 3.17 -20.82 -6.49
CA PHE A 381 3.73 -19.58 -7.06
C PHE A 381 4.33 -19.76 -8.45
N ARG A 382 5.07 -20.85 -8.71
CA ARG A 382 5.48 -21.23 -10.07
C ARG A 382 4.27 -21.53 -10.95
N ASN A 383 3.19 -22.05 -10.38
CA ASN A 383 1.93 -22.29 -11.08
C ASN A 383 1.07 -21.00 -11.20
N SER A 384 1.07 -20.10 -10.21
CA SER A 384 0.22 -18.89 -10.19
C SER A 384 0.67 -17.83 -11.19
N TYR A 385 1.91 -17.89 -11.67
CA TYR A 385 2.34 -17.09 -12.83
C TYR A 385 1.54 -17.43 -14.10
N ARG A 386 0.93 -18.62 -14.20
CA ARG A 386 0.03 -18.96 -15.31
C ARG A 386 -1.39 -18.39 -15.12
N ASP A 387 -1.77 -18.08 -13.88
CA ASP A 387 -3.13 -17.70 -13.52
C ASP A 387 -3.31 -16.18 -13.38
N THR A 388 -2.23 -15.38 -13.47
CA THR A 388 -2.28 -14.01 -12.94
C THR A 388 -2.97 -12.96 -13.82
N TYR A 389 -3.38 -13.27 -15.06
CA TYR A 389 -4.22 -12.35 -15.86
C TYR A 389 -5.13 -13.05 -16.89
N VAL A 390 -5.01 -14.36 -17.10
CA VAL A 390 -5.62 -15.04 -18.28
C VAL A 390 -6.32 -16.37 -17.95
N ASN A 391 -6.06 -17.02 -16.82
CA ASN A 391 -6.75 -18.26 -16.45
C ASN A 391 -7.05 -18.29 -14.96
N LEU A 392 -8.20 -17.74 -14.56
CA LEU A 392 -8.95 -18.38 -13.48
C LEU A 392 -9.46 -19.71 -14.07
N PRO A 393 -9.36 -20.86 -13.38
CA PRO A 393 -9.85 -22.11 -13.93
C PRO A 393 -11.34 -21.97 -14.28
N ASP A 394 -11.71 -22.26 -15.52
CA ASP A 394 -13.07 -22.14 -16.10
C ASP A 394 -14.18 -22.92 -15.35
N ASP A 395 -13.86 -23.60 -14.24
CA ASP A 395 -14.75 -24.53 -13.52
C ASP A 395 -14.68 -24.37 -11.99
N ILE A 396 -14.59 -23.14 -11.46
CA ILE A 396 -15.02 -22.92 -10.07
C ILE A 396 -16.52 -22.63 -10.13
N GLU A 397 -17.34 -23.63 -9.80
CA GLU A 397 -18.70 -23.33 -9.34
C GLU A 397 -18.56 -22.40 -8.13
N GLU A 398 -18.80 -21.09 -8.35
CA GLU A 398 -18.70 -20.02 -7.37
C GLU A 398 -19.62 -20.30 -6.16
N THR A 399 -19.07 -20.91 -5.12
CA THR A 399 -19.74 -21.12 -3.83
C THR A 399 -19.51 -19.92 -2.91
N ASP A 400 -20.55 -19.40 -2.25
CA ASP A 400 -20.61 -18.69 -0.94
C ASP A 400 -19.53 -17.62 -0.53
N GLU A 401 -18.52 -17.37 -1.34
CA GLU A 401 -17.30 -16.59 -1.06
C GLU A 401 -17.51 -15.10 -1.38
N GLU A 402 -18.28 -14.77 -2.42
CA GLU A 402 -18.63 -13.38 -2.77
C GLU A 402 -19.56 -12.69 -1.76
N ARG A 403 -20.39 -13.48 -1.05
CA ARG A 403 -21.18 -13.01 0.11
C ARG A 403 -20.29 -12.36 1.19
N GLN A 404 -18.98 -12.62 1.16
CA GLN A 404 -18.01 -12.15 2.15
C GLN A 404 -16.71 -11.61 1.55
N GLU A 405 -16.66 -11.15 0.30
CA GLU A 405 -15.41 -10.64 -0.30
C GLU A 405 -14.65 -9.68 0.63
N GLY A 406 -15.35 -8.74 1.29
CA GLY A 406 -14.73 -7.81 2.27
C GLY A 406 -14.49 -8.38 3.68
N ILE A 407 -15.18 -9.43 4.12
CA ILE A 407 -15.08 -9.98 5.50
C ILE A 407 -14.21 -11.25 5.54
N VAL A 408 -14.32 -12.14 4.55
CA VAL A 408 -13.47 -13.32 4.39
C VAL A 408 -12.11 -12.92 3.87
N HIS A 409 -11.95 -12.03 2.87
CA HIS A 409 -10.60 -11.55 2.54
C HIS A 409 -10.02 -10.71 3.67
N CYS A 410 -10.78 -9.87 4.38
CA CYS A 410 -10.28 -9.16 5.56
C CYS A 410 -9.87 -10.13 6.67
N ALA A 411 -10.71 -11.08 7.07
CA ALA A 411 -10.38 -12.07 8.11
C ALA A 411 -9.25 -13.01 7.69
N GLN A 412 -9.22 -13.47 6.44
CA GLN A 412 -8.17 -14.34 5.91
C GLN A 412 -6.87 -13.58 5.66
N TRP A 413 -6.90 -12.30 5.30
CA TRP A 413 -5.72 -11.45 5.15
C TRP A 413 -5.18 -10.97 6.50
N LEU A 414 -6.07 -10.62 7.43
CA LEU A 414 -5.72 -10.33 8.81
C LEU A 414 -5.29 -11.59 9.59
N ALA A 415 -5.71 -12.79 9.17
CA ALA A 415 -5.21 -14.07 9.68
C ALA A 415 -3.93 -14.53 8.95
N ASP A 416 -3.71 -14.09 7.72
CA ASP A 416 -2.51 -14.37 6.92
C ASP A 416 -1.37 -13.44 7.36
N SER A 417 -0.65 -13.90 8.39
CA SER A 417 0.51 -13.20 8.96
C SER A 417 1.54 -12.79 7.90
N SER A 418 1.55 -13.46 6.74
CA SER A 418 2.49 -13.18 5.68
C SER A 418 2.26 -11.82 5.01
N LYS A 419 1.00 -11.41 4.85
CA LYS A 419 0.63 -10.13 4.21
C LYS A 419 0.54 -8.98 5.21
N LYS A 420 0.12 -9.26 6.45
CA LYS A 420 0.22 -8.34 7.59
C LYS A 420 1.66 -7.91 7.91
N SER A 421 2.64 -8.75 7.65
CA SER A 421 4.04 -8.47 7.99
C SER A 421 4.60 -7.19 7.39
N LEU A 422 4.10 -6.78 6.22
CA LEU A 422 4.50 -5.52 5.59
C LEU A 422 3.75 -4.33 6.17
N LEU A 423 2.58 -4.50 6.79
CA LEU A 423 1.86 -3.40 7.44
C LEU A 423 2.29 -3.16 8.89
N ALA A 424 2.80 -4.18 9.58
CA ALA A 424 3.33 -4.06 10.94
C ALA A 424 4.53 -3.09 11.00
N ASP A 425 4.77 -2.44 12.14
CA ASP A 425 5.90 -1.53 12.32
C ASP A 425 7.22 -2.21 11.95
N CYS A 426 7.43 -3.41 12.48
CA CYS A 426 8.53 -4.29 12.14
C CYS A 426 8.04 -5.63 11.57
N GLY A 427 8.70 -6.09 10.49
CA GLY A 427 8.43 -7.38 9.89
C GLY A 427 9.70 -8.19 9.65
N VAL A 428 9.58 -9.51 9.76
CA VAL A 428 10.62 -10.44 9.32
C VAL A 428 9.97 -11.46 8.39
N GLY A 429 10.56 -11.74 7.24
CA GLY A 429 9.99 -12.71 6.31
C GLY A 429 10.93 -13.14 5.20
N THR A 430 10.38 -13.84 4.21
CA THR A 430 11.17 -14.22 3.02
C THR A 430 11.26 -13.07 2.04
N VAL A 431 12.33 -13.03 1.25
CA VAL A 431 12.50 -12.02 0.19
C VAL A 431 11.38 -12.05 -0.84
N ASP A 432 10.70 -13.18 -1.02
CA ASP A 432 9.57 -13.29 -1.94
C ASP A 432 8.48 -12.25 -1.64
N GLN A 433 8.27 -11.87 -0.37
CA GLN A 433 7.29 -10.83 0.00
C GLN A 433 7.65 -9.46 -0.59
N ILE A 434 8.95 -9.16 -0.67
CA ILE A 434 9.48 -7.93 -1.26
C ILE A 434 9.48 -8.01 -2.79
N LEU A 435 9.90 -9.14 -3.36
CA LEU A 435 9.95 -9.30 -4.82
C LEU A 435 8.54 -9.37 -5.44
N LEU A 436 7.56 -9.90 -4.71
CA LEU A 436 6.14 -9.91 -5.08
C LEU A 436 5.57 -8.51 -5.30
N ALA A 437 6.07 -7.51 -4.58
CA ALA A 437 5.64 -6.13 -4.79
C ALA A 437 6.04 -5.58 -6.18
N GLY A 438 6.99 -6.21 -6.86
CA GLY A 438 7.46 -5.82 -8.20
C GLY A 438 6.71 -6.52 -9.34
N LEU A 439 5.72 -7.35 -9.03
CA LEU A 439 5.01 -8.20 -9.98
C LEU A 439 3.53 -7.82 -10.06
N PRO A 440 2.89 -7.98 -11.23
CA PRO A 440 1.49 -7.63 -11.43
C PRO A 440 0.57 -8.72 -10.83
N VAL A 441 0.55 -8.81 -9.49
CA VAL A 441 -0.23 -9.78 -8.72
C VAL A 441 -1.36 -9.09 -7.98
N ARG A 442 -2.43 -9.83 -7.66
CA ARG A 442 -3.53 -9.32 -6.81
C ARG A 442 -2.97 -8.85 -5.46
N TYR A 443 -3.42 -7.69 -5.01
CA TYR A 443 -2.95 -7.03 -3.77
C TYR A 443 -1.46 -6.61 -3.78
N GLN A 444 -0.94 -6.27 -4.96
CA GLN A 444 0.38 -5.65 -5.10
C GLN A 444 0.43 -4.28 -4.40
N ASP A 445 -0.63 -3.50 -4.54
CA ASP A 445 -0.87 -2.20 -3.90
C ASP A 445 -0.66 -2.24 -2.37
N LEU A 446 -1.17 -3.27 -1.69
CA LEU A 446 -0.98 -3.45 -0.25
C LEU A 446 0.48 -3.72 0.14
N ARG A 447 1.23 -4.47 -0.69
CA ARG A 447 2.66 -4.73 -0.43
C ARG A 447 3.46 -3.46 -0.61
N ILE A 448 3.18 -2.73 -1.67
CA ILE A 448 3.77 -1.43 -1.96
C ILE A 448 3.48 -0.45 -0.83
N PHE A 449 2.23 -0.38 -0.37
CA PHE A 449 1.83 0.44 0.76
C PHE A 449 2.54 0.02 2.05
N GLY A 450 2.62 -1.27 2.38
CA GLY A 450 3.33 -1.75 3.56
C GLY A 450 4.84 -1.51 3.52
N MET A 451 5.45 -1.57 2.34
CA MET A 451 6.86 -1.21 2.18
C MET A 451 7.11 0.30 2.31
N CYS A 452 6.07 1.13 2.23
CA CYS A 452 6.20 2.58 2.33
C CYS A 452 6.81 2.97 3.67
N ARG A 453 7.84 3.83 3.61
CA ARG A 453 8.54 4.38 4.79
C ARG A 453 9.11 3.33 5.74
N LYS A 454 9.33 2.10 5.26
CA LYS A 454 10.13 1.11 5.96
C LYS A 454 11.55 1.11 5.45
N VAL A 455 12.50 0.92 6.35
CA VAL A 455 13.87 0.54 5.98
C VAL A 455 13.86 -0.95 5.66
N ILE A 456 14.13 -1.31 4.41
CA ILE A 456 14.10 -2.71 3.96
C ILE A 456 15.50 -3.27 4.02
N VAL A 457 15.70 -4.31 4.83
CA VAL A 457 16.96 -5.06 4.92
C VAL A 457 16.81 -6.34 4.12
N ILE A 458 17.66 -6.56 3.14
CA ILE A 458 17.64 -7.77 2.30
C ILE A 458 18.93 -8.54 2.53
N ASP A 459 18.80 -9.73 3.10
CA ASP A 459 19.93 -10.57 3.49
C ASP A 459 20.35 -11.55 2.38
N GLU A 460 21.63 -11.94 2.42
CA GLU A 460 22.22 -12.97 1.57
C GLU A 460 22.05 -12.74 0.05
N VAL A 461 22.18 -11.49 -0.41
CA VAL A 461 21.94 -11.10 -1.82
C VAL A 461 22.84 -11.87 -2.82
N HIS A 462 23.98 -12.37 -2.38
CA HIS A 462 24.87 -13.21 -3.19
C HIS A 462 24.26 -14.55 -3.61
N ALA A 463 23.23 -15.02 -2.91
CA ALA A 463 22.52 -16.25 -3.25
C ALA A 463 21.52 -16.08 -4.40
N TYR A 464 21.28 -14.85 -4.87
CA TYR A 464 20.20 -14.56 -5.83
C TYR A 464 20.63 -14.89 -7.25
N ASP A 465 19.73 -15.54 -7.97
CA ASP A 465 19.90 -15.79 -9.40
C ASP A 465 19.64 -14.52 -10.24
N ALA A 466 19.88 -14.63 -11.55
CA ALA A 466 19.70 -13.50 -12.47
C ALA A 466 18.25 -12.96 -12.51
N TYR A 467 17.25 -13.81 -12.24
CA TYR A 467 15.85 -13.45 -12.26
C TYR A 467 15.48 -12.65 -11.01
N MET A 468 15.84 -13.15 -9.82
CA MET A 468 15.65 -12.44 -8.55
C MET A 468 16.39 -11.10 -8.54
N LEU A 469 17.62 -11.04 -9.07
CA LEU A 469 18.36 -9.79 -9.21
C LEU A 469 17.62 -8.78 -10.08
N ARG A 470 16.97 -9.21 -11.17
CA ARG A 470 16.19 -8.31 -12.03
C ARG A 470 14.94 -7.77 -11.33
N LEU A 471 14.26 -8.61 -10.54
CA LEU A 471 13.15 -8.14 -9.70
C LEU A 471 13.64 -7.14 -8.64
N LEU A 472 14.77 -7.43 -8.01
CA LEU A 472 15.38 -6.55 -7.02
C LEU A 472 15.75 -5.18 -7.63
N GLU A 473 16.31 -5.13 -8.84
CA GLU A 473 16.59 -3.87 -9.55
C GLU A 473 15.32 -3.00 -9.70
N ASN A 474 14.19 -3.61 -10.08
CA ASN A 474 12.93 -2.89 -10.22
C ASN A 474 12.42 -2.37 -8.86
N ILE A 475 12.51 -3.19 -7.81
CA ILE A 475 12.15 -2.80 -6.45
C ILE A 475 13.02 -1.64 -5.96
N LEU A 476 14.35 -1.73 -6.14
CA LEU A 476 15.30 -0.67 -5.76
C LEU A 476 14.95 0.65 -6.44
N SER A 477 14.71 0.62 -7.75
CA SER A 477 14.34 1.82 -8.51
C SER A 477 13.02 2.41 -8.04
N TYR A 478 12.02 1.57 -7.75
CA TYR A 478 10.71 2.05 -7.30
C TYR A 478 10.79 2.63 -5.89
N GLN A 479 11.38 1.90 -4.94
CA GLN A 479 11.52 2.31 -3.54
C GLN A 479 12.32 3.61 -3.39
N ALA A 480 13.40 3.77 -4.16
CA ALA A 480 14.13 5.03 -4.23
C ALA A 480 13.23 6.20 -4.69
N SER A 481 12.38 5.97 -5.70
CA SER A 481 11.52 7.02 -6.27
C SER A 481 10.39 7.49 -5.35
N ILE A 482 10.06 6.71 -4.32
CA ILE A 482 8.98 7.00 -3.35
C ILE A 482 9.52 7.41 -1.98
N GLY A 483 10.85 7.53 -1.84
CA GLY A 483 11.48 8.06 -0.64
C GLY A 483 12.06 7.02 0.33
N SER A 484 12.07 5.73 -0.02
CA SER A 484 12.41 4.64 0.90
C SER A 484 13.89 4.24 0.86
N SER A 485 14.41 3.76 1.99
CA SER A 485 15.82 3.36 2.17
C SER A 485 15.98 1.84 2.24
N ILE A 486 17.07 1.32 1.67
CA ILE A 486 17.31 -0.12 1.53
C ILE A 486 18.73 -0.47 2.00
N ILE A 487 18.87 -1.60 2.70
CA ILE A 487 20.15 -2.15 3.14
C ILE A 487 20.28 -3.56 2.57
N LEU A 488 21.33 -3.81 1.80
CA LEU A 488 21.65 -5.10 1.21
C LEU A 488 22.82 -5.73 1.97
N LEU A 489 22.66 -6.97 2.41
CA LEU A 489 23.71 -7.73 3.08
C LEU A 489 24.22 -8.83 2.17
N SER A 490 25.53 -8.99 2.10
CA SER A 490 26.14 -10.00 1.25
C SER A 490 27.45 -10.53 1.83
N ALA A 491 27.70 -11.83 1.66
CA ALA A 491 29.00 -12.43 1.97
C ALA A 491 30.04 -12.07 0.91
N THR A 492 29.63 -12.02 -0.36
CA THR A 492 30.47 -11.67 -1.51
C THR A 492 29.60 -11.12 -2.62
N LEU A 493 29.85 -9.92 -3.15
CA LEU A 493 29.09 -9.41 -4.29
C LEU A 493 30.02 -9.06 -5.46
N PRO A 494 29.84 -9.65 -6.67
CA PRO A 494 30.64 -9.25 -7.81
C PRO A 494 30.47 -7.76 -8.11
N GLN A 495 31.57 -7.05 -8.41
CA GLN A 495 31.55 -5.59 -8.66
C GLN A 495 30.48 -5.18 -9.69
N LYS A 496 30.29 -6.00 -10.74
CA LYS A 496 29.26 -5.77 -11.77
C LYS A 496 27.83 -5.81 -11.20
N VAL A 497 27.55 -6.73 -10.27
CA VAL A 497 26.23 -6.85 -9.64
C VAL A 497 26.02 -5.66 -8.69
N ARG A 498 27.02 -5.34 -7.85
CA ARG A 498 26.98 -4.17 -6.97
C ARG A 498 26.67 -2.87 -7.73
N LYS A 499 27.38 -2.66 -8.86
CA LYS A 499 27.16 -1.51 -9.74
C LYS A 499 25.74 -1.49 -10.30
N ARG A 500 25.21 -2.60 -10.82
CA ARG A 500 23.83 -2.68 -11.33
C ARG A 500 22.76 -2.36 -10.29
N LEU A 501 22.92 -2.86 -9.07
CA LEU A 501 22.00 -2.59 -7.97
C LEU A 501 22.03 -1.10 -7.57
N ALA A 502 23.23 -0.53 -7.45
CA ALA A 502 23.41 0.91 -7.24
C ALA A 502 22.80 1.74 -8.38
N GLU A 503 23.02 1.35 -9.64
CA GLU A 503 22.49 2.05 -10.84
C GLU A 503 20.97 2.07 -10.85
N SER A 504 20.35 0.98 -10.42
CA SER A 504 18.89 0.87 -10.35
C SER A 504 18.33 1.80 -9.28
N PHE A 505 18.97 1.89 -8.11
CA PHE A 505 18.56 2.80 -7.05
C PHE A 505 18.74 4.28 -7.45
N THR A 506 19.90 4.65 -8.01
CA THR A 506 20.16 6.03 -8.47
C THR A 506 19.21 6.46 -9.58
N LYS A 507 18.85 5.54 -10.48
CA LYS A 507 17.82 5.79 -11.50
C LYS A 507 16.48 6.17 -10.87
N GLY A 508 16.09 5.47 -9.80
CA GLY A 508 14.90 5.81 -9.02
C GLY A 508 14.94 7.21 -8.39
N LEU A 509 16.13 7.65 -7.98
CA LEU A 509 16.37 9.01 -7.46
C LEU A 509 16.47 10.10 -8.54
N GLY A 510 16.48 9.72 -9.82
CA GLY A 510 16.74 10.64 -10.93
C GLY A 510 18.19 11.15 -10.98
N VAL A 511 19.15 10.40 -10.43
CA VAL A 511 20.59 10.72 -10.50
C VAL A 511 21.17 10.16 -11.79
N GLU A 512 21.66 11.03 -12.67
CA GLU A 512 22.15 10.65 -14.00
C GLU A 512 23.60 10.13 -13.99
N GLN A 513 24.41 10.56 -13.02
CA GLN A 513 25.84 10.22 -12.98
C GLN A 513 26.27 9.82 -11.56
N PHE A 514 26.89 8.65 -11.46
CA PHE A 514 27.67 8.23 -10.29
C PHE A 514 28.73 7.20 -10.71
N SER A 515 29.76 7.03 -9.88
CA SER A 515 30.79 6.02 -10.08
C SER A 515 31.05 5.23 -8.81
N LEU A 516 31.37 3.95 -8.99
CA LEU A 516 31.86 3.05 -7.94
C LEU A 516 33.16 2.44 -8.46
N GLU A 517 34.23 2.56 -7.70
CA GLU A 517 35.60 2.28 -8.15
C GLU A 517 36.31 1.24 -7.27
N ARG A 518 35.94 1.16 -5.99
CA ARG A 518 36.60 0.31 -4.99
C ARG A 518 36.39 -1.18 -5.27
N ARG A 519 37.38 -1.97 -4.92
CA ARG A 519 37.40 -3.45 -5.11
C ARG A 519 37.81 -4.20 -3.84
N GLU A 520 38.08 -3.47 -2.77
CA GLU A 520 38.43 -3.99 -1.46
C GLU A 520 37.30 -4.87 -0.91
N PHE A 521 37.67 -5.79 -0.02
CA PHE A 521 36.74 -6.64 0.73
C PHE A 521 37.31 -6.82 2.14
N PRO A 522 36.51 -6.65 3.21
CA PRO A 522 35.13 -6.15 3.28
C PRO A 522 34.93 -4.72 2.77
N LEU A 523 33.70 -4.39 2.37
CA LEU A 523 33.35 -3.08 1.83
C LEU A 523 31.93 -2.64 2.23
N ILE A 524 31.81 -1.36 2.56
CA ILE A 524 30.52 -0.67 2.71
C ILE A 524 30.37 0.26 1.52
N THR A 525 29.31 0.09 0.74
CA THR A 525 28.94 1.01 -0.34
C THR A 525 27.67 1.75 0.03
N VAL A 526 27.65 3.06 -0.15
CA VAL A 526 26.48 3.90 0.15
C VAL A 526 26.17 4.78 -1.04
N VAL A 527 24.90 4.82 -1.40
CA VAL A 527 24.39 5.58 -2.54
C VAL A 527 23.11 6.32 -2.15
N GLY A 528 23.06 7.61 -2.41
CA GLY A 528 21.93 8.51 -2.20
C GLY A 528 21.93 9.62 -3.25
N LYS A 529 21.02 10.59 -3.12
CA LYS A 529 20.81 11.62 -4.17
C LYS A 529 22.04 12.49 -4.44
N GLN A 530 22.77 12.82 -3.39
CA GLN A 530 23.99 13.65 -3.44
C GLN A 530 25.20 12.93 -2.83
N THR A 531 25.05 11.66 -2.47
CA THR A 531 26.03 10.93 -1.68
C THR A 531 26.39 9.64 -2.38
N VAL A 532 27.67 9.46 -2.65
CA VAL A 532 28.23 8.18 -3.11
C VAL A 532 29.57 8.01 -2.42
N PHE A 533 29.70 6.96 -1.61
CA PHE A 533 30.99 6.64 -1.03
C PHE A 533 31.15 5.13 -0.82
N GLU A 534 32.41 4.71 -0.84
CA GLU A 534 32.84 3.33 -0.63
C GLU A 534 33.88 3.33 0.50
N LYS A 535 33.58 2.66 1.61
CA LYS A 535 34.44 2.60 2.80
C LYS A 535 34.87 1.15 3.06
N PRO A 536 36.16 0.81 2.84
CA PRO A 536 36.69 -0.49 3.23
C PRO A 536 36.55 -0.71 4.74
N SER A 537 36.30 -1.96 5.13
CA SER A 537 36.28 -2.39 6.54
C SER A 537 37.29 -3.50 6.75
N GLU A 538 37.76 -3.67 7.98
CA GLU A 538 38.50 -4.86 8.37
C GLU A 538 37.52 -6.01 8.66
N THR A 539 37.88 -7.26 8.32
CA THR A 539 37.16 -8.44 8.80
C THR A 539 37.56 -8.73 10.26
N ARG A 540 36.62 -9.28 11.05
CA ARG A 540 36.89 -9.76 12.40
C ARG A 540 38.12 -10.69 12.41
N LYS A 541 39.09 -10.42 13.30
CA LYS A 541 40.38 -11.13 13.35
C LYS A 541 40.26 -12.66 13.39
N GLU A 542 39.24 -13.17 14.08
CA GLU A 542 38.95 -14.61 14.23
C GLU A 542 38.46 -15.28 12.94
N LEU A 543 38.01 -14.51 11.95
CA LEU A 543 37.49 -14.99 10.67
C LEU A 543 38.47 -14.76 9.50
N ASN A 544 39.61 -14.11 9.75
CA ASN A 544 40.63 -13.88 8.74
C ASN A 544 41.29 -15.20 8.32
N ARG A 545 41.22 -15.52 7.03
CA ARG A 545 41.93 -16.64 6.42
C ARG A 545 42.93 -16.10 5.41
N SER A 546 44.22 -16.35 5.64
CA SER A 546 45.28 -16.03 4.68
C SER A 546 45.34 -17.13 3.63
N VAL A 547 45.08 -16.80 2.36
CA VAL A 547 45.33 -17.73 1.25
C VAL A 547 46.69 -17.34 0.65
N LYS A 548 47.66 -18.26 0.64
CA LYS A 548 48.88 -18.07 -0.15
C LYS A 548 48.47 -18.19 -1.62
N VAL A 549 48.54 -17.08 -2.35
CA VAL A 549 48.36 -17.05 -3.81
C VAL A 549 49.67 -17.39 -4.48
#